data_AF-A0A820QRV8-F1
#
_entry.id   AF-A0A820QRV8-F1
#
_cell.length_a   1.000
_cell.length_b   1.000
_cell.length_c   1.000
_cell.angle_alpha   90.00
_cell.angle_beta   90.00
_cell.angle_gamma   90.00
#
_symmetry.space_group_name_H-M   'P 1'
#
loop_
_entity.id
_entity.type
_entity.pdbx_description
1 polymer ?
#
loop_
_entity_poly.entity_id
_entity_poly.type
_entity_poly.pdbx_seq_one_letter_code
_entity_poly.pdbx_strand_id
1 'polypeptide(L)'
;MPKEFSLEFKQMAFSIIDFVEKEKYGPSIALNNVTDRLQAILGISERSVYRLKREMKKLKDEQEESVRHTRSSSSSLSPKSLSPVRRPGRPKVQLTTLEQDTIRLTFHNILKDKTYPTVENLLSTQLSQYPEFPIKSKTSLRREMKILGFKCRETKKSKILMDSVAFQAQRAVYFRKIDQLRSMNSLLYYHDETWLCKNEEKTIVWFDDKGYGRLRNNVGKGDE
;
A
#
# COMPACT_ATOMS: atom_id res chain seq x y z
N MET A 1 1.46 41.63 -13.95
CA MET A 1 2.87 41.83 -13.55
C MET A 1 3.01 41.55 -12.07
N PRO A 2 3.79 40.56 -11.61
CA PRO A 2 4.07 40.41 -10.19
C PRO A 2 4.83 41.66 -9.71
N LYS A 3 4.23 42.44 -8.81
CA LYS A 3 4.94 43.55 -8.15
C LYS A 3 6.10 42.95 -7.36
N GLU A 4 7.32 43.29 -7.75
CA GLU A 4 8.50 42.99 -6.97
C GLU A 4 8.57 43.95 -5.79
N PHE A 5 8.82 43.40 -4.60
CA PHE A 5 9.00 44.22 -3.42
C PHE A 5 10.43 44.76 -3.37
N SER A 6 10.60 46.00 -2.90
CA SER A 6 11.93 46.58 -2.68
C SER A 6 12.74 45.73 -1.69
N LEU A 7 14.07 45.79 -1.81
CA LEU A 7 14.98 45.02 -0.97
C LEU A 7 14.79 45.34 0.52
N GLU A 8 14.65 46.64 0.84
CA GLU A 8 14.40 47.13 2.19
C GLU A 8 13.09 46.58 2.78
N PHE A 9 12.02 46.57 1.99
CA PHE A 9 10.74 46.01 2.41
C PHE A 9 10.85 44.51 2.68
N LYS A 10 11.59 43.76 1.85
CA LYS A 10 11.80 42.32 2.08
C LYS A 10 12.55 42.06 3.37
N GLN A 11 13.60 42.83 3.68
CA GLN A 11 14.37 42.69 4.92
C GLN A 11 13.48 42.94 6.15
N MET A 12 12.70 44.02 6.13
CA MET A 12 11.73 44.34 7.18
C MET A 12 10.68 43.23 7.33
N ALA A 13 10.09 42.78 6.21
CA ALA A 13 9.08 41.74 6.22
C ALA A 13 9.63 40.40 6.75
N PHE A 14 10.87 40.04 6.41
CA PHE A 14 11.52 38.84 6.94
C PHE A 14 11.78 38.94 8.44
N SER A 15 12.19 40.11 8.95
CA SER A 15 12.36 40.33 10.39
C SER A 15 11.03 40.14 11.14
N ILE A 16 9.95 40.73 10.62
CA ILE A 16 8.60 40.62 11.20
C ILE A 16 8.09 39.18 11.13
N ILE A 17 8.28 38.49 10.02
CA ILE A 17 7.89 37.07 9.89
C ILE A 17 8.65 36.21 10.90
N ASP A 18 9.96 36.41 11.06
CA ASP A 18 10.78 35.65 12.02
C ASP A 18 10.34 35.92 13.47
N PHE A 19 9.96 37.16 13.79
CA PHE A 19 9.44 37.54 15.10
C PHE A 19 8.10 36.85 15.40
N VAL A 20 7.12 36.96 14.50
CA VAL A 20 5.79 36.35 14.69
C VAL A 20 5.87 34.82 14.71
N GLU A 21 6.78 34.21 13.96
CA GLU A 21 6.97 32.76 13.98
C GLU A 21 7.65 32.24 15.25
N LYS A 22 8.50 33.06 15.91
CA LYS A 22 9.06 32.72 17.24
C LYS A 22 8.01 32.73 18.34
N GLU A 23 7.00 33.60 18.24
CA GLU A 23 5.87 33.63 19.17
C GLU A 23 5.01 32.35 19.14
N LYS A 24 5.16 31.49 18.12
CA LYS A 24 4.46 30.20 18.01
C LYS A 24 4.69 29.28 19.22
N TYR A 25 5.79 29.46 19.94
CA TYR A 25 6.14 28.67 21.14
C TYR A 25 5.76 29.37 22.46
N GLY A 26 5.11 30.54 22.41
CA GLY A 26 4.60 31.28 23.57
C GLY A 26 3.16 30.90 23.95
N PRO A 27 2.55 31.55 24.96
CA PRO A 27 1.22 31.20 25.46
C PRO A 27 0.15 31.34 24.37
N SER A 28 -0.32 30.18 23.91
CA SER A 28 -1.48 29.83 23.08
C SER A 28 -2.26 30.99 22.43
N ILE A 29 -1.69 31.62 21.42
CA ILE A 29 -2.46 32.35 20.40
C ILE A 29 -2.88 31.32 19.34
N ALA A 30 -4.17 31.30 18.98
CA ALA A 30 -4.70 30.36 18.00
C ALA A 30 -3.91 30.42 16.67
N LEU A 31 -3.35 29.28 16.26
CA LEU A 31 -2.44 29.11 15.12
C LEU A 31 -3.00 29.59 13.77
N ASN A 32 -4.32 29.74 13.67
CA ASN A 32 -5.01 30.24 12.49
C ASN A 32 -4.84 31.75 12.28
N ASN A 33 -4.27 32.49 13.24
CA ASN A 33 -4.15 33.95 13.19
C ASN A 33 -2.80 34.46 12.65
N VAL A 34 -1.80 33.60 12.40
CA VAL A 34 -0.43 34.08 12.06
C VAL A 34 -0.39 34.73 10.69
N THR A 35 -1.00 34.11 9.68
CA THR A 35 -1.09 34.66 8.32
C THR A 35 -1.89 35.95 8.30
N ASP A 36 -3.01 35.98 9.02
CA ASP A 36 -3.91 37.12 9.11
C ASP A 36 -3.24 38.29 9.84
N ARG A 37 -2.48 38.02 10.90
CA ARG A 37 -1.64 39.02 11.59
C ARG A 37 -0.55 39.56 10.67
N LEU A 38 0.12 38.70 9.91
CA LEU A 38 1.15 39.15 8.97
C LEU A 38 0.55 40.01 7.86
N GLN A 39 -0.65 39.67 7.37
CA GLN A 39 -1.40 40.49 6.44
C GLN A 39 -1.76 41.85 7.06
N ALA A 40 -2.24 41.88 8.30
CA ALA A 40 -2.60 43.12 9.01
C ALA A 40 -1.37 44.01 9.30
N ILE A 41 -0.25 43.43 9.73
CA ILE A 41 0.98 44.16 10.09
C ILE A 41 1.67 44.72 8.84
N LEU A 42 1.78 43.91 7.79
CA LEU A 42 2.50 44.28 6.58
C LEU A 42 1.61 44.99 5.55
N GLY A 43 0.28 44.95 5.72
CA GLY A 43 -0.68 45.54 4.79
C GLY A 43 -0.67 44.89 3.40
N ILE A 44 -0.29 43.61 3.30
CA ILE A 44 -0.15 42.88 2.03
C ILE A 44 -1.12 41.71 1.94
N SER A 45 -1.44 41.30 0.71
CA SER A 45 -2.30 40.13 0.47
C SER A 45 -1.69 38.85 1.05
N GLU A 46 -2.54 37.92 1.49
CA GLU A 46 -2.16 36.58 1.96
C GLU A 46 -1.21 35.88 0.97
N ARG A 47 -1.49 35.98 -0.33
CA ARG A 47 -0.65 35.40 -1.38
C ARG A 47 0.77 35.97 -1.41
N SER A 48 0.92 37.26 -1.10
CA SER A 48 2.21 37.92 -0.96
C SER A 48 2.96 37.47 0.29
N VAL A 49 2.25 37.24 1.40
CA VAL A 49 2.83 36.67 2.63
C VAL A 49 3.40 35.27 2.34
N TYR A 50 2.63 34.40 1.69
CA TYR A 50 3.11 33.06 1.31
C TYR A 50 4.32 33.10 0.38
N ARG A 51 4.34 34.04 -0.57
CA ARG A 51 5.49 34.24 -1.45
C ARG A 51 6.74 34.64 -0.65
N LEU A 52 6.62 35.61 0.25
CA LEU A 52 7.71 36.06 1.11
C LEU A 52 8.21 34.95 2.04
N LYS A 53 7.32 34.16 2.65
CA LYS A 53 7.71 32.98 3.45
C LYS A 53 8.51 31.97 2.64
N ARG A 54 8.13 31.73 1.39
CA ARG A 54 8.84 30.81 0.49
C ARG A 54 10.22 31.34 0.13
N GLU A 55 10.35 32.64 -0.16
CA GLU A 55 11.63 33.31 -0.42
C GLU A 55 12.55 33.24 0.81
N MET A 56 12.02 33.55 1.99
CA MET A 56 12.76 33.48 3.27
C MET A 56 13.26 32.07 3.57
N LYS A 57 12.45 31.03 3.30
CA LYS A 57 12.85 29.64 3.51
C LYS A 57 14.00 29.24 2.59
N LYS A 58 13.94 29.61 1.30
CA LYS A 58 15.04 29.34 0.35
C LYS A 58 16.35 29.96 0.81
N LEU A 59 16.32 31.21 1.26
CA LEU A 59 17.52 31.90 1.77
C LEU A 59 18.09 31.22 3.03
N LYS A 60 17.24 30.72 3.94
CA LYS A 60 17.68 29.95 5.10
C LYS A 60 18.31 28.60 4.71
N ASP A 61 17.69 27.89 3.76
CA ASP A 61 18.21 26.61 3.27
C ASP A 61 19.58 26.79 2.57
N GLU A 62 19.74 27.84 1.76
CA GLU A 62 21.01 28.20 1.09
C GLU A 62 22.10 28.59 2.11
N GLN A 63 21.76 29.36 3.14
CA GLN A 63 22.69 29.66 4.24
C GLN A 63 23.10 28.40 5.00
N GLU A 64 22.18 27.49 5.31
CA GLU A 64 22.49 26.23 5.98
C GLU A 64 23.39 25.32 5.14
N GLU A 65 23.19 25.24 3.82
CA GLU A 65 24.05 24.47 2.92
C GLU A 65 25.47 25.04 2.86
N SER A 66 25.62 26.37 2.80
CA SER A 66 26.94 27.02 2.85
C SER A 66 27.68 26.76 4.18
N VAL A 67 26.95 26.73 5.30
CA VAL A 67 27.49 26.42 6.63
C VAL A 67 27.84 24.93 6.77
N ARG A 68 27.13 24.03 6.09
CA ARG A 68 27.46 22.59 6.06
C ARG A 68 28.72 22.30 5.26
N HIS A 69 28.97 23.00 4.16
CA HIS A 69 30.20 22.83 3.38
C HIS A 69 31.46 23.36 4.10
N THR A 70 31.32 24.41 4.91
CA THR A 70 32.43 24.97 5.71
C THR A 70 32.71 24.21 7.02
N ARG A 71 31.75 23.44 7.54
CA ARG A 71 31.90 22.64 8.78
C ARG A 71 32.46 21.23 8.58
N SER A 72 32.78 20.84 7.35
CA SER A 72 33.37 19.54 7.02
C SER A 72 34.80 19.33 7.55
N SER A 73 35.43 20.37 8.11
CA SER A 73 36.85 20.37 8.50
C SER A 73 37.12 20.56 10.00
N SER A 74 36.11 20.67 10.87
CA SER A 74 36.34 20.65 12.33
C SER A 74 35.15 20.11 13.12
N SER A 75 35.36 18.95 13.73
CA SER A 75 34.43 18.34 14.68
C SER A 75 34.35 19.16 15.97
N SER A 76 33.13 19.51 16.42
CA SER A 76 32.58 19.18 17.76
C SER A 76 31.49 20.17 18.22
N LEU A 77 30.39 19.58 18.72
CA LEU A 77 29.46 20.07 19.74
C LEU A 77 28.64 21.36 19.45
N SER A 78 27.35 21.17 19.12
CA SER A 78 26.29 22.05 19.63
C SER A 78 24.98 21.25 19.85
N PRO A 79 24.26 21.44 20.97
CA PRO A 79 23.02 20.71 21.26
C PRO A 79 21.81 21.58 20.90
N LYS A 80 21.38 21.59 19.62
CA LYS A 80 20.11 22.26 19.27
C LYS A 80 19.29 21.45 18.24
N SER A 81 18.05 21.20 18.63
CA SER A 81 16.96 20.47 17.97
C SER A 81 17.01 18.94 18.09
N LEU A 82 16.22 18.42 19.05
CA LEU A 82 15.70 17.05 19.02
C LEU A 82 14.70 16.94 17.85
N SER A 83 15.20 17.05 16.63
CA SER A 83 14.52 16.44 15.48
C SER A 83 14.47 14.94 15.78
N PRO A 84 13.34 14.23 15.60
CA PRO A 84 13.31 12.79 15.79
C PRO A 84 14.45 12.23 14.94
N VAL A 85 15.49 11.71 15.60
CA VAL A 85 16.60 11.05 14.93
C VAL A 85 15.94 10.03 14.03
N ARG A 86 16.03 10.23 12.71
CA ARG A 86 15.53 9.26 11.74
C ARG A 86 16.36 8.02 11.99
N ARG A 87 15.81 7.10 12.79
CA ARG A 87 16.46 5.82 13.04
C ARG A 87 16.74 5.24 11.66
N PRO A 88 17.99 4.85 11.35
CA PRO A 88 18.27 4.22 10.08
C PRO A 88 17.27 3.09 9.91
N GLY A 89 16.48 3.17 8.84
CA GLY A 89 15.44 2.18 8.58
C GLY A 89 16.07 0.79 8.52
N ARG A 90 15.31 -0.23 8.92
CA ARG A 90 15.78 -1.62 8.81
C ARG A 90 16.27 -1.86 7.37
N PRO A 91 17.45 -2.47 7.18
CA PRO A 91 17.97 -2.76 5.84
C PRO A 91 16.93 -3.54 5.04
N LYS A 92 16.69 -3.11 3.81
CA LYS A 92 15.82 -3.82 2.88
C LYS A 92 16.54 -5.11 2.47
N VAL A 93 15.83 -6.23 2.54
CA VAL A 93 16.33 -7.48 1.98
C VAL A 93 16.41 -7.29 0.48
N GLN A 94 17.60 -7.42 -0.09
CA GLN A 94 17.78 -7.39 -1.54
C GLN A 94 17.77 -8.84 -2.01
N LEU A 95 16.74 -9.22 -2.77
CA LEU A 95 16.65 -10.53 -3.39
C LEU A 95 17.51 -10.56 -4.66
N THR A 96 18.26 -11.64 -4.83
CA THR A 96 18.93 -11.99 -6.08
C THR A 96 17.91 -12.33 -7.17
N THR A 97 18.29 -12.23 -8.45
CA THR A 97 17.40 -12.54 -9.58
C THR A 97 16.83 -13.95 -9.50
N LEU A 98 17.63 -14.93 -9.06
CA LEU A 98 17.19 -16.32 -8.90
C LEU A 98 16.08 -16.43 -7.85
N GLU A 99 16.23 -15.77 -6.70
CA GLU A 99 15.22 -15.81 -5.65
C GLU A 99 13.91 -15.15 -6.10
N GLN A 100 14.00 -14.08 -6.89
CA GLN A 100 12.84 -13.45 -7.50
C GLN A 100 12.11 -14.41 -8.46
N ASP A 101 12.85 -15.16 -9.27
CA ASP A 101 12.27 -16.16 -10.17
C ASP A 101 11.63 -17.33 -9.41
N THR A 102 12.21 -17.74 -8.28
CA THR A 102 11.58 -18.77 -7.43
C THR A 102 10.21 -18.32 -6.90
N ILE A 103 10.05 -17.05 -6.52
CA ILE A 103 8.75 -16.49 -6.09
C ILE A 103 7.73 -16.56 -7.23
N ARG A 104 8.14 -16.24 -8.46
CA ARG A 104 7.25 -16.33 -9.63
C ARG A 104 6.85 -17.78 -9.92
N LEU A 105 7.82 -18.68 -9.87
CA LEU A 105 7.60 -20.10 -10.13
C LEU A 105 6.64 -20.72 -9.10
N THR A 106 6.87 -20.48 -7.81
CA THR A 106 5.99 -20.97 -6.73
C THR A 106 4.58 -20.43 -6.89
N PHE A 107 4.44 -19.14 -7.23
CA PHE A 107 3.14 -18.52 -7.50
C PHE A 107 2.38 -19.23 -8.63
N HIS A 108 3.04 -19.51 -9.75
CA HIS A 108 2.41 -20.19 -10.89
C HIS A 108 2.12 -21.66 -10.61
N ASN A 109 2.95 -22.36 -9.84
CA ASN A 109 2.69 -23.73 -9.44
C ASN A 109 1.43 -23.84 -8.57
N ILE A 110 1.25 -22.93 -7.60
CA ILE A 110 0.06 -22.88 -6.76
C ILE A 110 -1.22 -22.64 -7.60
N LEU A 111 -1.13 -21.76 -8.59
CA LEU A 111 -2.23 -21.54 -9.55
C LEU A 111 -2.53 -22.80 -10.38
N LYS A 112 -1.50 -23.52 -10.83
CA LYS A 112 -1.63 -24.78 -11.57
C LYS A 112 -2.35 -25.85 -10.73
N ASP A 113 -2.10 -25.88 -9.42
CA ASP A 113 -2.76 -26.76 -8.46
C ASP A 113 -4.21 -26.36 -8.14
N LYS A 114 -4.77 -25.40 -8.88
CA LYS A 114 -6.13 -24.87 -8.70
C LYS A 114 -6.37 -24.29 -7.31
N THR A 115 -5.33 -23.73 -6.67
CA THR A 115 -5.44 -23.06 -5.38
C THR A 115 -5.07 -21.58 -5.48
N TYR A 116 -5.78 -20.73 -4.75
CA TYR A 116 -5.51 -19.28 -4.82
C TYR A 116 -4.17 -18.95 -4.16
N PRO A 117 -3.25 -18.24 -4.83
CA PRO A 117 -1.98 -17.85 -4.24
C PRO A 117 -2.22 -16.79 -3.17
N THR A 118 -2.06 -17.19 -1.91
CA THR A 118 -1.99 -16.29 -0.76
C THR A 118 -0.54 -16.14 -0.35
N VAL A 119 -0.21 -15.01 0.29
CA VAL A 119 1.15 -14.76 0.81
C VAL A 119 1.56 -15.85 1.82
N GLU A 120 0.60 -16.38 2.57
CA GLU A 120 0.84 -17.46 3.52
C GLU A 120 1.13 -18.80 2.84
N ASN A 121 0.30 -19.18 1.85
CA ASN A 121 0.53 -20.40 1.09
C ASN A 121 1.89 -20.33 0.40
N LEU A 122 2.18 -19.19 -0.26
CA LEU A 122 3.44 -18.98 -0.95
C LEU A 122 4.65 -19.08 -0.01
N LEU A 123 4.57 -18.44 1.16
CA LEU A 123 5.64 -18.51 2.16
C LEU A 123 5.83 -19.95 2.67
N SER A 124 4.74 -20.66 2.96
CA SER A 124 4.80 -22.03 3.46
C SER A 124 5.39 -23.00 2.43
N THR A 125 4.97 -22.91 1.16
CA THR A 125 5.51 -23.74 0.07
C THR A 125 6.97 -23.41 -0.19
N GLN A 126 7.34 -22.13 -0.13
CA GLN A 126 8.69 -21.68 -0.43
C GLN A 126 9.68 -22.08 0.67
N LEU A 127 9.32 -21.93 1.94
CA LEU A 127 10.14 -22.38 3.07
C LEU A 127 10.23 -23.91 3.16
N SER A 128 9.19 -24.63 2.73
CA SER A 128 9.22 -26.09 2.68
C SER A 128 10.16 -26.63 1.60
N GLN A 129 10.26 -25.96 0.45
CA GLN A 129 11.14 -26.37 -0.65
C GLN A 129 12.57 -25.83 -0.49
N TYR A 130 12.70 -24.62 0.06
CA TYR A 130 13.95 -23.90 0.20
C TYR A 130 14.06 -23.29 1.62
N PRO A 131 14.57 -24.05 2.60
CA PRO A 131 14.66 -23.57 3.99
C PRO A 131 15.61 -22.38 4.16
N GLU A 132 16.60 -22.24 3.26
CA GLU A 132 17.58 -21.14 3.25
C GLU A 132 17.06 -19.84 2.62
N PHE A 133 15.78 -19.80 2.23
CA PHE A 133 15.22 -18.61 1.60
C PHE A 133 15.31 -17.37 2.52
N PRO A 134 15.80 -16.22 2.04
CA PRO A 134 16.12 -15.06 2.90
C PRO A 134 14.88 -14.44 3.56
N ILE A 135 13.68 -14.65 3.00
CA ILE A 135 12.45 -14.05 3.49
C ILE A 135 11.63 -15.06 4.28
N LYS A 136 11.59 -14.85 5.60
CA LYS A 136 10.80 -15.68 6.54
C LYS A 136 9.50 -15.00 7.02
N SER A 137 9.29 -13.73 6.66
CA SER A 137 8.11 -12.95 7.11
C SER A 137 7.11 -12.73 5.99
N LYS A 138 5.81 -12.95 6.30
CA LYS A 138 4.68 -12.63 5.43
C LYS A 138 4.71 -11.18 4.93
N THR A 139 5.08 -10.24 5.81
CA THR A 139 5.09 -8.80 5.48
C THR A 139 6.19 -8.44 4.49
N SER A 140 7.37 -9.03 4.65
CA SER A 140 8.50 -8.86 3.74
C SER A 140 8.19 -9.48 2.37
N LEU A 141 7.66 -10.70 2.34
CA LEU A 141 7.26 -11.36 1.09
C LEU A 141 6.22 -10.54 0.32
N ARG A 142 5.20 -10.02 1.02
CA ARG A 142 4.19 -9.14 0.41
C ARG A 142 4.80 -7.89 -0.22
N ARG A 143 5.84 -7.30 0.38
CA ARG A 143 6.53 -6.13 -0.18
C ARG A 143 7.31 -6.52 -1.43
N GLU A 144 8.03 -7.62 -1.39
CA GLU A 144 8.80 -8.10 -2.54
C GLU A 144 7.90 -8.52 -3.70
N MET A 145 6.77 -9.17 -3.44
CA MET A 145 5.76 -9.43 -4.46
C MET A 145 5.31 -8.13 -5.15
N LYS A 146 5.08 -7.05 -4.41
CA LYS A 146 4.72 -5.76 -5.02
C LYS A 146 5.86 -5.18 -5.86
N ILE A 147 7.11 -5.33 -5.43
CA ILE A 147 8.30 -4.87 -6.18
C ILE A 147 8.42 -5.66 -7.49
N LEU A 148 8.13 -6.96 -7.47
CA LEU A 148 8.13 -7.85 -8.64
C LEU A 148 7.00 -7.58 -9.65
N GLY A 149 6.07 -6.69 -9.32
CA GLY A 149 4.94 -6.31 -10.18
C GLY A 149 3.63 -7.01 -9.84
N PHE A 150 3.60 -7.88 -8.80
CA PHE A 150 2.35 -8.52 -8.39
C PHE A 150 1.36 -7.51 -7.80
N LYS A 151 0.11 -7.58 -8.25
CA LYS A 151 -0.96 -6.67 -7.85
C LYS A 151 -2.08 -7.44 -7.20
N CYS A 152 -2.44 -7.04 -5.98
CA CYS A 152 -3.64 -7.54 -5.32
C CYS A 152 -4.83 -6.70 -5.81
N ARG A 153 -5.79 -7.33 -6.48
CA ARG A 153 -6.94 -6.65 -7.09
C ARG A 153 -8.25 -7.32 -6.67
N GLU A 154 -9.29 -6.50 -6.60
CA GLU A 154 -10.64 -7.00 -6.48
C GLU A 154 -11.10 -7.61 -7.81
N THR A 155 -11.93 -8.63 -7.70
CA THR A 155 -12.31 -9.52 -8.77
C THR A 155 -13.79 -9.83 -8.64
N LYS A 156 -14.51 -9.67 -9.76
CA LYS A 156 -15.90 -10.11 -9.88
C LYS A 156 -15.97 -11.63 -9.70
N LYS A 157 -16.74 -12.06 -8.70
CA LYS A 157 -17.08 -13.46 -8.42
C LYS A 157 -17.87 -14.04 -9.60
N SER A 158 -17.34 -15.08 -10.22
CA SER A 158 -18.07 -15.90 -11.19
C SER A 158 -19.06 -16.81 -10.45
N LYS A 159 -20.17 -17.11 -11.13
CA LYS A 159 -21.11 -18.13 -10.66
C LYS A 159 -20.54 -19.48 -11.09
N ILE A 160 -20.19 -20.31 -10.12
CA ILE A 160 -19.59 -21.62 -10.37
C ILE A 160 -20.63 -22.72 -10.09
N LEU A 161 -20.59 -23.78 -10.88
CA LEU A 161 -21.32 -25.02 -10.59
C LEU A 161 -20.83 -25.60 -9.26
N MET A 162 -21.74 -26.08 -8.41
CA MET A 162 -21.46 -26.60 -7.05
C MET A 162 -20.60 -27.89 -7.06
N ASP A 163 -19.37 -27.83 -7.56
CA ASP A 163 -18.44 -28.96 -7.68
C ASP A 163 -17.47 -29.09 -6.50
N SER A 164 -17.57 -28.19 -5.52
CA SER A 164 -16.76 -28.28 -4.30
C SER A 164 -16.93 -29.63 -3.61
N VAL A 165 -15.85 -30.14 -3.00
CA VAL A 165 -15.84 -31.43 -2.28
C VAL A 165 -16.95 -31.53 -1.23
N ALA A 166 -17.27 -30.40 -0.57
CA ALA A 166 -18.37 -30.34 0.39
C ALA A 166 -19.74 -30.65 -0.25
N PHE A 167 -20.01 -30.10 -1.43
CA PHE A 167 -21.25 -30.36 -2.17
C PHE A 167 -21.28 -31.78 -2.72
N GLN A 168 -20.14 -32.32 -3.17
CA GLN A 168 -20.04 -33.72 -3.58
C GLN A 168 -20.39 -34.67 -2.41
N ALA A 169 -19.87 -34.40 -1.21
CA ALA A 169 -20.20 -35.17 -0.01
C ALA A 169 -21.68 -35.07 0.37
N GLN A 170 -22.27 -33.87 0.33
CA GLN A 170 -23.71 -33.69 0.54
C GLN A 170 -24.55 -34.44 -0.48
N ARG A 171 -24.11 -34.45 -1.75
CA ARG A 171 -24.78 -35.20 -2.82
C ARG A 171 -24.74 -36.71 -2.59
N ALA A 172 -23.62 -37.23 -2.08
CA ALA A 172 -23.52 -38.63 -1.68
C ALA A 172 -24.48 -38.99 -0.54
N VAL A 173 -24.60 -38.12 0.48
CA VAL A 173 -25.56 -38.30 1.58
C VAL A 173 -27.00 -38.27 1.07
N TYR A 174 -27.31 -37.32 0.17
CA TYR A 174 -28.62 -37.21 -0.47
C TYR A 174 -28.99 -38.48 -1.24
N PHE A 175 -28.08 -39.02 -2.05
CA PHE A 175 -28.33 -40.26 -2.80
C PHE A 175 -28.56 -41.46 -1.88
N ARG A 176 -27.78 -41.61 -0.81
CA ARG A 176 -28.02 -42.66 0.20
C ARG A 176 -29.43 -42.57 0.79
N LYS A 177 -29.91 -41.35 1.05
CA LYS A 177 -31.25 -41.12 1.59
C LYS A 177 -32.35 -41.44 0.58
N ILE A 178 -32.14 -41.11 -0.70
CA ILE A 178 -33.04 -41.52 -1.78
C ILE A 178 -33.13 -43.03 -1.85
N ASP A 179 -31.99 -43.74 -1.81
CA ASP A 179 -31.99 -45.20 -1.95
C ASP A 179 -32.74 -45.88 -0.80
N GLN A 180 -32.64 -45.35 0.42
CA GLN A 180 -33.47 -45.78 1.55
C GLN A 180 -34.97 -45.56 1.30
N LEU A 181 -35.37 -44.39 0.80
CA LEU A 181 -36.77 -44.10 0.48
C LEU A 181 -37.32 -44.99 -0.65
N ARG A 182 -36.48 -45.32 -1.64
CA ARG A 182 -36.81 -46.30 -2.69
C ARG A 182 -37.03 -47.69 -2.10
N SER A 183 -36.18 -48.15 -1.17
CA SER A 183 -36.39 -49.44 -0.50
C SER A 183 -37.67 -49.50 0.34
N MET A 184 -38.13 -48.36 0.85
CA MET A 184 -39.38 -48.23 1.58
C MET A 184 -40.59 -48.02 0.65
N ASN A 185 -40.40 -48.14 -0.67
CA ASN A 185 -41.43 -47.95 -1.70
C ASN A 185 -42.18 -46.61 -1.59
N SER A 186 -41.48 -45.57 -1.11
CA SER A 186 -42.04 -44.23 -0.93
C SER A 186 -42.15 -43.50 -2.27
N LEU A 187 -43.21 -42.71 -2.44
CA LEU A 187 -43.41 -41.88 -3.64
C LEU A 187 -42.40 -40.72 -3.65
N LEU A 188 -41.53 -40.68 -4.67
CA LEU A 188 -40.47 -39.69 -4.82
C LEU A 188 -40.83 -38.70 -5.92
N TYR A 189 -40.85 -37.41 -5.59
CA TYR A 189 -40.95 -36.31 -6.54
C TYR A 189 -39.59 -35.61 -6.66
N TYR A 190 -39.16 -35.38 -7.90
CA TYR A 190 -37.91 -34.67 -8.19
C TYR A 190 -38.22 -33.28 -8.75
N HIS A 191 -37.46 -32.29 -8.31
CA HIS A 191 -37.47 -30.93 -8.85
C HIS A 191 -36.07 -30.59 -9.36
N ASP A 192 -35.96 -29.97 -10.53
CA ASP A 192 -34.69 -29.70 -11.24
C ASP A 192 -34.14 -28.30 -10.93
N GLU A 193 -33.62 -28.11 -9.71
CA GLU A 193 -32.97 -26.84 -9.36
C GLU A 193 -31.47 -26.88 -9.68
N THR A 194 -31.02 -25.96 -10.54
CA THR A 194 -29.58 -25.75 -10.77
C THR A 194 -29.04 -24.72 -9.79
N TRP A 195 -28.35 -25.18 -8.76
CA TRP A 195 -27.73 -24.32 -7.77
C TRP A 195 -26.36 -23.83 -8.25
N LEU A 196 -26.21 -22.51 -8.38
CA LEU A 196 -24.94 -21.84 -8.72
C LEU A 196 -24.35 -21.18 -7.47
N CYS A 197 -23.10 -21.49 -7.15
CA CYS A 197 -22.39 -20.89 -6.03
C CYS A 197 -21.61 -19.65 -6.49
N LYS A 198 -21.96 -18.48 -5.95
CA LYS A 198 -21.18 -17.24 -6.12
C LYS A 198 -20.06 -17.11 -5.07
N ASN A 199 -20.12 -17.89 -3.99
CA ASN A 199 -19.25 -17.70 -2.82
C ASN A 199 -17.95 -18.50 -2.87
N GLU A 200 -17.78 -19.38 -3.84
CA GLU A 200 -16.58 -20.21 -3.99
C GLU A 200 -15.37 -19.41 -4.50
N GLU A 201 -15.59 -18.37 -5.32
CA GLU A 201 -14.50 -17.49 -5.74
C GLU A 201 -14.15 -16.43 -4.69
N LYS A 202 -12.85 -16.19 -4.53
CA LYS A 202 -12.35 -15.07 -3.72
C LYS A 202 -12.57 -13.75 -4.44
N THR A 203 -13.03 -12.74 -3.70
CA THR A 203 -13.17 -11.35 -4.18
C THR A 203 -11.85 -10.65 -4.36
N ILE A 204 -10.83 -10.99 -3.57
CA ILE A 204 -9.53 -10.35 -3.60
C ILE A 204 -8.48 -11.41 -3.94
N VAL A 205 -7.76 -11.19 -5.03
CA VAL A 205 -6.80 -12.16 -5.57
C VAL A 205 -5.53 -11.44 -6.01
N TRP A 206 -4.40 -12.14 -5.89
CA TRP A 206 -3.11 -11.69 -6.41
C TRP A 206 -2.98 -12.01 -7.89
N PHE A 207 -2.50 -11.03 -8.65
CA PHE A 207 -2.22 -11.13 -10.07
C PHE A 207 -0.73 -10.90 -10.30
N ASP A 208 -0.14 -11.72 -11.16
CA ASP A 208 1.16 -11.47 -11.78
C ASP A 208 1.08 -10.25 -12.71
N ASP A 209 2.22 -9.71 -13.10
CA ASP A 209 2.32 -8.53 -13.97
C ASP A 209 1.65 -8.77 -15.33
N LYS A 210 1.68 -10.03 -15.81
CA LYS A 210 1.00 -10.49 -17.02
C LYS A 210 -0.52 -10.66 -16.88
N GLY A 211 -1.08 -10.43 -15.68
CA GLY A 211 -2.52 -10.57 -15.42
C GLY A 211 -2.99 -11.99 -15.08
N TYR A 212 -2.08 -12.95 -14.88
CA TYR A 212 -2.41 -14.28 -14.39
C TYR A 212 -2.60 -14.27 -12.87
N GLY A 213 -3.70 -14.82 -12.38
CA GLY A 213 -4.02 -14.78 -10.95
C GLY A 213 -5.36 -15.42 -10.59
N ARG A 214 -6.28 -15.48 -11.56
CA ARG A 214 -7.53 -16.24 -11.42
C ARG A 214 -7.29 -17.72 -11.70
N LEU A 215 -8.01 -18.56 -10.96
CA LEU A 215 -8.04 -20.01 -11.17
C LEU A 215 -8.84 -20.41 -12.41
N ARG A 216 -9.84 -19.61 -12.77
CA ARG A 216 -10.72 -19.85 -13.90
C ARG A 216 -10.79 -18.58 -14.73
N ASN A 217 -10.54 -18.71 -16.02
CA ASN A 217 -10.71 -17.63 -16.97
C ASN A 217 -12.18 -17.59 -17.38
N ASN A 218 -12.87 -16.49 -17.07
CA ASN A 218 -14.19 -16.23 -17.62
C ASN A 218 -14.05 -15.63 -19.03
N VAL A 219 -13.32 -16.31 -19.93
CA VAL A 219 -13.46 -16.00 -21.35
C VAL A 219 -14.81 -16.61 -21.72
N GLY A 220 -15.86 -15.78 -21.69
CA GLY A 220 -17.14 -16.18 -22.25
C GLY A 220 -16.89 -16.56 -23.71
N LYS A 221 -17.49 -17.66 -24.17
CA LYS A 221 -17.46 -18.08 -25.58
C LYS A 221 -18.26 -17.13 -26.49
N GLY A 222 -18.14 -15.81 -26.34
CA GLY A 222 -19.01 -14.85 -27.02
C GLY A 222 -18.41 -13.48 -27.30
N ASP A 223 -17.08 -13.33 -27.22
CA ASP A 223 -16.36 -12.13 -27.68
C ASP A 223 -15.63 -12.38 -29.02
N GLU A 224 -16.18 -13.24 -29.88
CA GLU A 224 -15.86 -13.36 -31.32
C GLU A 224 -17.15 -13.29 -32.14
#